data_AF-A0A958ADA1-F1
#
_entry.id   AF-A0A958ADA1-F1
#
_cell.length_a   1.000
_cell.length_b   1.000
_cell.length_c   1.000
_cell.angle_alpha   90.00
_cell.angle_beta   90.00
_cell.angle_gamma   90.00
#
_symmetry.space_group_name_H-M   'P 1'
#
loop_
_entity.id
_entity.type
_entity.pdbx_description
1 polymer ?
#
loop_
_entity_poly.entity_id
_entity_poly.type
_entity_poly.pdbx_seq_one_letter_code
_entity_poly.pdbx_strand_id
1 'polypeptide(L)'
;MDRPIAIDKARSVLILTAALVMIVTWGIGATGWTKGLGIVTFVGLGSVIISVMLARSILPGPVAHLFSLIIGIGWSFWVTSRLLPATYTWLERWQNLAFRLQSWYERAMEGGTSYDNLMFIFQMGVIIWVTGYLMVWFLFRSGKVWPAIVPGGLVLLINLYYAPNDISFWFLVYLMVSLLLVVRFNLYSQQNKWRSEGVFFRPDISLDFLRDGFIFSALIIAFAWFTPPVVDAKTLGLFDDFEGSWRDMQGEWNRLFADLNYRDRRAFDSFGASLKLGGPRQLT
;
A
#
# COMPACT_ATOMS: atom_id res chain seq x y z
N MET A 1 -11.56 28.09 8.20
CA MET A 1 -11.05 27.75 6.85
C MET A 1 -9.54 27.75 6.93
N ASP A 2 -8.93 26.58 7.07
CA ASP A 2 -7.48 26.46 7.09
C ASP A 2 -6.93 26.71 5.69
N ARG A 3 -6.02 27.68 5.56
CA ARG A 3 -5.42 28.02 4.27
C ARG A 3 -4.54 26.86 3.78
N PRO A 4 -4.68 26.44 2.51
CA PRO A 4 -3.85 25.38 1.96
C PRO A 4 -2.37 25.77 1.92
N ILE A 5 -1.50 24.79 2.15
CA ILE A 5 -0.06 24.93 2.21
C ILE A 5 0.53 25.47 0.88
N ALA A 6 1.24 26.61 0.92
CA ALA A 6 1.87 27.25 -0.25
C ALA A 6 3.01 26.39 -0.87
N ILE A 7 3.14 26.43 -2.20
CA ILE A 7 4.02 25.57 -3.02
C ILE A 7 5.52 25.74 -2.73
N ASP A 8 5.97 26.97 -2.48
CA ASP A 8 7.38 27.30 -2.27
C ASP A 8 7.94 26.70 -0.97
N LYS A 9 7.12 26.66 0.09
CA LYS A 9 7.55 26.25 1.44
C LYS A 9 7.36 24.76 1.76
N ALA A 10 6.62 24.00 0.95
CA ALA A 10 6.35 22.58 1.19
C ALA A 10 6.90 21.62 0.13
N ARG A 11 7.87 22.07 -0.67
CA ARG A 11 8.51 21.24 -1.71
C ARG A 11 9.09 19.95 -1.16
N SER A 12 9.78 20.01 -0.01
CA SER A 12 10.37 18.81 0.60
C SER A 12 9.33 17.82 1.12
N VAL A 13 8.22 18.30 1.71
CA VAL A 13 7.10 17.44 2.11
C VAL A 13 6.51 16.74 0.89
N LEU A 14 6.33 17.48 -0.22
CA LEU A 14 5.83 16.91 -1.47
C LEU A 14 6.79 15.88 -2.07
N ILE A 15 8.09 16.17 -2.10
CA ILE A 15 9.11 15.24 -2.61
C ILE A 15 9.13 13.95 -1.77
N LEU A 16 9.11 14.07 -0.43
CA LEU A 16 9.06 12.91 0.45
C LEU A 16 7.76 12.12 0.28
N THR A 17 6.62 12.79 0.10
CA THR A 17 5.33 12.14 -0.17
C THR A 17 5.36 11.38 -1.49
N ALA A 18 5.87 12.01 -2.55
CA ALA A 18 6.04 11.36 -3.85
C ALA A 18 6.98 10.16 -3.74
N ALA A 19 8.10 10.30 -3.01
CA ALA A 19 9.02 9.20 -2.75
C ALA A 19 8.32 8.03 -2.03
N LEU A 20 7.49 8.29 -1.01
CA LEU A 20 6.72 7.23 -0.34
C LEU A 20 5.77 6.51 -1.29
N VAL A 21 5.04 7.23 -2.13
CA VAL A 21 4.17 6.61 -3.14
C VAL A 21 4.99 5.74 -4.09
N MET A 22 6.14 6.24 -4.56
CA MET A 22 7.01 5.48 -5.46
C MET A 22 7.58 4.23 -4.78
N ILE A 23 8.05 4.34 -3.54
CA ILE A 23 8.53 3.19 -2.74
C ILE A 23 7.43 2.13 -2.61
N VAL A 24 6.18 2.51 -2.35
CA VAL A 24 5.05 1.56 -2.32
C VAL A 24 4.92 0.87 -3.66
N THR A 25 4.89 1.61 -4.77
CA THR A 25 4.73 1.01 -6.11
C THR A 25 5.88 0.10 -6.51
N TRP A 26 7.13 0.46 -6.19
CA TRP A 26 8.31 -0.36 -6.46
C TRP A 26 8.35 -1.60 -5.56
N GLY A 27 7.97 -1.46 -4.29
CA GLY A 27 7.80 -2.58 -3.37
C GLY A 27 6.77 -3.58 -3.87
N ILE A 28 5.61 -3.10 -4.32
CA ILE A 28 4.58 -3.93 -4.95
C ILE A 28 5.09 -4.58 -6.24
N GLY A 29 5.78 -3.84 -7.10
CA GLY A 29 6.38 -4.38 -8.31
C GLY A 29 7.43 -5.47 -8.06
N ALA A 30 8.10 -5.43 -6.89
CA ALA A 30 9.12 -6.40 -6.50
C ALA A 30 8.57 -7.68 -5.85
N THR A 31 7.29 -7.71 -5.47
CA THR A 31 6.65 -8.85 -4.76
C THR A 31 6.75 -10.17 -5.50
N GLY A 32 6.81 -10.15 -6.83
CA GLY A 32 6.80 -11.36 -7.65
C GLY A 32 5.44 -12.02 -7.79
N TRP A 33 4.34 -11.37 -7.37
CA TRP A 33 2.99 -11.91 -7.46
C TRP A 33 2.59 -12.35 -8.87
N THR A 34 2.84 -11.49 -9.86
CA THR A 34 2.58 -11.80 -11.27
C THR A 34 3.45 -10.94 -12.20
N LYS A 35 3.63 -11.38 -13.44
CA LYS A 35 4.39 -10.66 -14.45
C LYS A 35 3.67 -9.35 -14.83
N GLY A 36 4.44 -8.29 -15.02
CA GLY A 36 3.89 -6.97 -15.43
C GLY A 36 3.34 -6.13 -14.29
N LEU A 37 3.34 -6.62 -13.04
CA LEU A 37 2.83 -5.87 -11.88
C LEU A 37 3.56 -4.53 -11.67
N GLY A 38 4.83 -4.42 -12.06
CA GLY A 38 5.58 -3.16 -12.01
C GLY A 38 4.93 -1.97 -12.75
N ILE A 39 3.97 -2.23 -13.65
CA ILE A 39 3.23 -1.17 -14.35
C ILE A 39 2.45 -0.24 -13.40
N VAL A 40 2.11 -0.71 -12.19
CA VAL A 40 1.43 0.11 -11.17
C VAL A 40 2.22 1.34 -10.75
N THR A 41 3.53 1.40 -11.04
CA THR A 41 4.37 2.60 -10.93
C THR A 41 3.75 3.80 -11.65
N PHE A 42 3.18 3.60 -12.84
CA PHE A 42 2.52 4.68 -13.60
C PHE A 42 1.18 5.11 -12.98
N VAL A 43 0.53 4.22 -12.23
CA VAL A 43 -0.63 4.56 -11.40
C VAL A 43 -0.19 5.42 -10.21
N GLY A 44 0.90 5.04 -9.55
CA GLY A 44 1.51 5.83 -8.47
C GLY A 44 1.86 7.25 -8.92
N LEU A 45 2.55 7.40 -10.06
CA LEU A 45 2.88 8.72 -10.64
C LEU A 45 1.63 9.56 -10.91
N GLY A 46 0.61 8.97 -11.56
CA GLY A 46 -0.67 9.65 -11.81
C GLY A 46 -1.35 10.08 -10.51
N SER A 47 -1.34 9.21 -9.49
CA SER A 47 -1.96 9.47 -8.19
C SER A 47 -1.32 10.69 -7.51
N VAL A 48 0.01 10.83 -7.53
CA VAL A 48 0.69 11.99 -6.91
C VAL A 48 0.24 13.28 -7.58
N ILE A 49 0.26 13.33 -8.91
CA ILE A 49 -0.04 14.54 -9.68
C ILE A 49 -1.50 14.96 -9.45
N ILE A 50 -2.44 14.05 -9.70
CA ILE A 50 -3.88 14.35 -9.61
C ILE A 50 -4.29 14.65 -8.16
N SER A 51 -3.75 13.93 -7.19
CA SER A 51 -4.10 14.13 -5.79
C SER A 51 -3.62 15.48 -5.27
N VAL A 52 -2.47 15.97 -5.74
CA VAL A 52 -2.00 17.32 -5.37
C VAL A 52 -2.95 18.39 -5.92
N MET A 53 -3.41 18.22 -7.16
CA MET A 53 -4.39 19.12 -7.78
C MET A 53 -5.70 19.10 -6.98
N LEU A 54 -6.23 17.92 -6.64
CA LEU A 54 -7.48 17.79 -5.89
C LEU A 54 -7.36 18.30 -4.45
N ALA A 55 -6.26 18.01 -3.76
CA ALA A 55 -6.02 18.46 -2.38
C ALA A 55 -5.94 19.98 -2.27
N ARG A 56 -5.46 20.66 -3.32
CA ARG A 56 -5.38 22.13 -3.40
C ARG A 56 -6.57 22.79 -4.08
N SER A 57 -7.46 22.01 -4.68
CA SER A 57 -8.64 22.54 -5.34
C SER A 57 -9.61 23.17 -4.34
N ILE A 58 -10.42 24.10 -4.84
CA ILE A 58 -11.54 24.70 -4.09
C ILE A 58 -12.71 23.72 -3.88
N LEU A 59 -12.68 22.53 -4.50
CA LEU A 59 -13.76 21.55 -4.43
C LEU A 59 -14.03 21.15 -2.98
N PRO A 60 -15.28 20.99 -2.55
CA PRO A 60 -15.60 20.41 -1.25
C PRO A 60 -15.01 19.01 -1.08
N GLY A 61 -14.73 18.62 0.17
CA GLY A 61 -14.12 17.32 0.50
C GLY A 61 -14.78 16.12 -0.19
N PRO A 62 -16.09 15.89 -0.01
CA PRO A 62 -16.80 14.78 -0.63
C PRO A 62 -16.70 14.75 -2.16
N VAL A 63 -16.76 15.93 -2.79
CA VAL A 63 -16.68 16.07 -4.25
C VAL A 63 -15.28 15.70 -4.74
N ALA A 64 -14.23 16.16 -4.06
CA ALA A 64 -12.85 15.80 -4.39
C ALA A 64 -12.57 14.30 -4.20
N HIS A 65 -13.15 13.68 -3.17
CA HIS A 65 -13.08 12.22 -2.96
C HIS A 65 -13.73 11.47 -4.13
N LEU A 66 -14.92 11.87 -4.55
CA LEU A 66 -15.64 11.27 -5.68
C LEU A 66 -14.85 11.40 -7.00
N PHE A 67 -14.36 12.60 -7.31
CA PHE A 67 -13.53 12.81 -8.50
C PHE A 67 -12.24 11.97 -8.47
N SER A 68 -11.58 11.89 -7.31
CA SER A 68 -10.38 11.05 -7.17
C SER A 68 -10.68 9.59 -7.46
N LEU A 69 -11.80 9.06 -6.96
CA LEU A 69 -12.21 7.67 -7.19
C LEU A 69 -12.44 7.41 -8.68
N ILE A 70 -13.22 8.26 -9.35
CA ILE A 70 -13.55 8.10 -10.78
C ILE A 70 -12.28 8.19 -11.64
N ILE A 71 -11.44 9.22 -11.40
CA ILE A 71 -10.19 9.40 -12.14
C ILE A 71 -9.24 8.23 -11.85
N GLY A 72 -9.16 7.76 -10.61
CA GLY A 72 -8.28 6.68 -10.22
C GLY A 72 -8.64 5.33 -10.81
N ILE A 73 -9.92 5.00 -10.84
CA ILE A 73 -10.42 3.81 -11.53
C ILE A 73 -10.10 3.92 -13.02
N GLY A 74 -10.44 5.05 -13.66
CA GLY A 74 -10.17 5.26 -15.09
C GLY A 74 -8.67 5.23 -15.44
N TRP A 75 -7.81 5.83 -14.60
CA TRP A 75 -6.37 5.83 -14.79
C TRP A 75 -5.76 4.44 -14.59
N SER A 76 -6.16 3.74 -13.53
CA SER A 76 -5.71 2.36 -13.26
C SER A 76 -6.13 1.42 -14.38
N PHE A 77 -7.35 1.59 -14.91
CA PHE A 77 -7.84 0.87 -16.07
C PHE A 77 -6.97 1.16 -17.30
N TRP A 78 -6.76 2.44 -17.61
CA TRP A 78 -5.97 2.87 -18.77
C TRP A 78 -4.53 2.36 -18.71
N VAL A 79 -3.88 2.45 -17.55
CA VAL A 79 -2.52 1.93 -17.34
C VAL A 79 -2.50 0.41 -17.50
N THR A 80 -3.38 -0.31 -16.81
CA THR A 80 -3.42 -1.79 -16.86
C THR A 80 -3.72 -2.28 -18.27
N SER A 81 -4.54 -1.55 -19.02
CA SER A 81 -4.85 -1.89 -20.41
C SER A 81 -3.62 -1.97 -21.29
N ARG A 82 -2.51 -1.29 -20.95
CA ARG A 82 -1.26 -1.32 -21.72
C ARG A 82 -0.53 -2.67 -21.68
N LEU A 83 -0.91 -3.56 -20.77
CA LEU A 83 -0.41 -4.94 -20.74
C LEU A 83 -1.10 -5.85 -21.78
N LEU A 84 -2.25 -5.43 -22.34
CA LEU A 84 -2.88 -6.13 -23.45
C LEU A 84 -2.07 -5.97 -24.75
N PRO A 85 -2.21 -6.90 -25.72
CA PRO A 85 -1.46 -6.88 -26.98
C PRO A 85 -1.43 -5.50 -27.65
N ALA A 86 -0.26 -5.07 -28.13
CA ALA A 86 -0.07 -3.74 -28.73
C ALA A 86 -0.99 -3.49 -29.93
N THR A 87 -1.40 -4.55 -30.64
CA THR A 87 -2.30 -4.52 -31.80
C THR A 87 -3.74 -4.14 -31.47
N TYR A 88 -4.16 -4.27 -30.20
CA TYR A 88 -5.53 -3.95 -29.81
C TYR A 88 -5.79 -2.44 -29.89
N THR A 89 -6.87 -2.08 -30.58
CA THR A 89 -7.48 -0.76 -30.57
C THR A 89 -7.95 -0.38 -29.15
N TRP A 90 -8.23 0.90 -28.93
CA TRP A 90 -8.75 1.36 -27.64
C TRP A 90 -10.09 0.70 -27.29
N LEU A 91 -10.98 0.52 -28.27
CA LEU A 91 -12.26 -0.14 -28.05
C LEU A 91 -12.09 -1.60 -27.62
N GLU A 92 -11.20 -2.35 -28.27
CA GLU A 92 -10.92 -3.75 -27.90
C GLU A 92 -10.31 -3.86 -26.50
N ARG A 93 -9.40 -2.95 -26.13
CA ARG A 93 -8.85 -2.90 -24.76
C ARG A 93 -9.94 -2.65 -23.72
N TRP A 94 -10.84 -1.70 -24.01
CA TRP A 94 -11.96 -1.39 -23.13
C TRP A 94 -12.88 -2.59 -22.96
N GLN A 95 -13.33 -3.18 -24.06
CA GLN A 95 -14.20 -4.35 -24.04
C GLN A 95 -13.56 -5.54 -23.33
N ASN A 96 -12.25 -5.80 -23.57
CA ASN A 96 -11.54 -6.89 -22.95
C ASN A 96 -11.47 -6.74 -21.42
N LEU A 97 -11.05 -5.58 -20.93
CA LEU A 97 -10.95 -5.34 -19.49
C LEU A 97 -12.33 -5.27 -18.82
N ALA A 98 -13.33 -4.67 -19.47
CA ALA A 98 -14.69 -4.63 -18.94
C ALA A 98 -15.28 -6.05 -18.80
N PHE A 99 -15.09 -6.90 -19.81
CA PHE A 99 -15.51 -8.30 -19.77
C PHE A 99 -14.79 -9.08 -18.67
N ARG A 100 -13.46 -8.92 -18.53
CA ARG A 100 -12.70 -9.55 -17.45
C ARG A 100 -13.17 -9.09 -16.07
N LEU A 101 -13.47 -7.80 -15.91
CA LEU A 101 -13.95 -7.24 -14.64
C LEU A 101 -15.31 -7.81 -14.27
N GLN A 102 -16.21 -7.88 -15.24
CA GLN A 102 -17.51 -8.53 -15.06
C GLN A 102 -17.36 -10.01 -14.70
N SER A 103 -16.55 -10.78 -15.45
CA SER A 103 -16.35 -12.20 -15.18
C SER A 103 -15.69 -12.45 -13.82
N TRP A 104 -14.73 -11.63 -13.41
CA TRP A 104 -14.14 -11.71 -12.08
C TRP A 104 -15.17 -11.42 -10.99
N TYR A 105 -16.03 -10.42 -11.19
CA TYR A 105 -17.10 -10.07 -10.24
C TYR A 105 -18.14 -11.20 -10.11
N GLU A 106 -18.58 -11.80 -11.21
CA GLU A 106 -19.48 -12.96 -11.22
C GLU A 106 -18.89 -14.12 -10.42
N ARG A 107 -17.62 -14.48 -10.70
CA ARG A 107 -16.91 -15.51 -9.93
C ARG A 107 -16.81 -15.17 -8.44
N ALA A 108 -16.64 -13.90 -8.10
CA ALA A 108 -16.57 -13.48 -6.70
C ALA A 108 -17.90 -13.67 -5.96
N MET A 109 -19.02 -13.41 -6.62
CA MET A 109 -20.35 -13.59 -6.03
C MET A 109 -20.81 -15.05 -5.98
N GLU A 110 -20.42 -15.86 -6.96
CA GLU A 110 -20.84 -17.26 -7.08
C GLU A 110 -19.97 -18.24 -6.27
N GLY A 111 -18.94 -17.73 -5.57
CA GLY A 111 -18.00 -18.59 -4.85
C GLY A 111 -16.98 -19.30 -5.74
N GLY A 112 -16.79 -18.81 -6.97
CA GLY A 112 -15.89 -19.39 -7.97
C GLY A 112 -14.43 -18.93 -7.83
N THR A 113 -13.54 -19.63 -8.54
CA THR A 113 -12.10 -19.31 -8.61
C THR A 113 -11.76 -18.48 -9.83
N SER A 114 -10.94 -17.44 -9.68
CA SER A 114 -10.43 -16.65 -10.80
C SER A 114 -8.92 -16.82 -11.00
N TYR A 115 -8.53 -16.92 -12.27
CA TYR A 115 -7.15 -17.11 -12.73
C TYR A 115 -6.67 -15.89 -13.53
N ASP A 116 -7.30 -14.72 -13.31
CA ASP A 116 -7.02 -13.52 -14.08
C ASP A 116 -6.01 -12.60 -13.37
N ASN A 117 -4.74 -12.80 -13.70
CA ASN A 117 -3.64 -11.96 -13.21
C ASN A 117 -3.75 -10.49 -13.65
N LEU A 118 -4.40 -10.18 -14.78
CA LEU A 118 -4.59 -8.80 -15.21
C LEU A 118 -5.58 -8.07 -14.30
N MET A 119 -6.60 -8.78 -13.80
CA MET A 119 -7.57 -8.24 -12.85
C MET A 119 -6.92 -7.91 -11.50
N PHE A 120 -6.01 -8.78 -11.05
CA PHE A 120 -5.19 -8.50 -9.87
C PHE A 120 -4.37 -7.21 -10.03
N ILE A 121 -3.68 -7.04 -11.16
CA ILE A 121 -2.88 -5.84 -11.45
C ILE A 121 -3.76 -4.59 -11.46
N PHE A 122 -4.95 -4.65 -12.06
CA PHE A 122 -5.91 -3.54 -12.06
C PHE A 122 -6.31 -3.13 -10.64
N GLN A 123 -6.69 -4.09 -9.79
CA GLN A 123 -7.11 -3.82 -8.42
C GLN A 123 -5.95 -3.29 -7.56
N MET A 124 -4.74 -3.84 -7.73
CA MET A 124 -3.54 -3.29 -7.10
C MET A 124 -3.26 -1.86 -7.54
N GLY A 125 -3.51 -1.53 -8.81
CA GLY A 125 -3.49 -0.16 -9.31
C GLY A 125 -4.47 0.75 -8.55
N VAL A 126 -5.73 0.32 -8.39
CA VAL A 126 -6.74 1.08 -7.64
C VAL A 126 -6.33 1.27 -6.18
N ILE A 127 -5.80 0.24 -5.51
CA ILE A 127 -5.29 0.33 -4.12
C ILE A 127 -4.14 1.34 -4.03
N ILE A 128 -3.19 1.29 -4.97
CA ILE A 128 -2.07 2.24 -5.05
C ILE A 128 -2.57 3.66 -5.27
N TRP A 129 -3.55 3.85 -6.15
CA TRP A 129 -4.15 5.16 -6.38
C TRP A 129 -4.78 5.73 -5.11
N VAL A 130 -5.62 4.93 -4.44
CA VAL A 130 -6.27 5.33 -3.18
C VAL A 130 -5.22 5.65 -2.12
N THR A 131 -4.17 4.83 -2.01
CA THR A 131 -3.07 5.04 -1.07
C THR A 131 -2.35 6.37 -1.33
N GLY A 132 -1.95 6.64 -2.58
CA GLY A 132 -1.31 7.90 -2.95
C GLY A 132 -2.23 9.10 -2.78
N TYR A 133 -3.52 8.94 -3.06
CA TYR A 133 -4.52 9.97 -2.83
C TYR A 133 -4.69 10.32 -1.35
N LEU A 134 -4.86 9.31 -0.49
CA LEU A 134 -5.01 9.51 0.96
C LEU A 134 -3.74 10.16 1.55
N MET A 135 -2.56 9.71 1.13
CA MET A 135 -1.28 10.33 1.53
C MET A 135 -1.28 11.84 1.29
N VAL A 136 -1.55 12.24 0.04
CA VAL A 136 -1.52 13.64 -0.36
C VAL A 136 -2.66 14.43 0.29
N TRP A 137 -3.86 13.86 0.35
CA TRP A 137 -5.03 14.51 0.96
C TRP A 137 -4.80 14.82 2.44
N PHE A 138 -4.36 13.84 3.22
CA PHE A 138 -4.15 14.01 4.64
C PHE A 138 -3.02 14.99 4.94
N LEU A 139 -1.93 15.01 4.17
CA LEU A 139 -0.83 15.94 4.38
C LEU A 139 -1.19 17.37 4.00
N PHE A 140 -1.75 17.59 2.81
CA PHE A 140 -1.90 18.94 2.26
C PHE A 140 -3.22 19.60 2.57
N ARG A 141 -4.27 18.81 2.86
CA ARG A 141 -5.60 19.35 3.12
C ARG A 141 -6.09 19.12 4.55
N SER A 142 -5.83 17.95 5.14
CA SER A 142 -6.22 17.69 6.54
C SER A 142 -5.14 18.08 7.56
N GLY A 143 -3.89 18.24 7.14
CA GLY A 143 -2.77 18.55 8.03
C GLY A 143 -2.40 17.41 9.00
N LYS A 144 -2.64 16.14 8.64
CA LYS A 144 -2.43 14.98 9.50
C LYS A 144 -1.40 14.02 8.88
N VAL A 145 -0.24 13.86 9.50
CA VAL A 145 0.84 13.01 8.95
C VAL A 145 0.61 11.52 9.18
N TRP A 146 0.08 11.10 10.33
CA TRP A 146 -0.11 9.68 10.65
C TRP A 146 -1.10 8.97 9.71
N PRO A 147 -2.32 9.50 9.48
CA PRO A 147 -3.25 8.89 8.52
C PRO A 147 -2.74 8.91 7.07
N ALA A 148 -1.74 9.74 6.77
CA ALA A 148 -1.11 9.75 5.45
C ALA A 148 -0.17 8.55 5.27
N ILE A 149 0.70 8.25 6.23
CA ILE A 149 1.72 7.21 6.09
C ILE A 149 1.22 5.80 6.42
N VAL A 150 0.18 5.67 7.25
CA VAL A 150 -0.29 4.33 7.70
C VAL A 150 -0.79 3.46 6.54
N PRO A 151 -1.63 3.93 5.60
CA PRO A 151 -2.14 3.09 4.52
C PRO A 151 -1.04 2.46 3.65
N GLY A 152 -0.01 3.22 3.27
CA GLY A 152 1.09 2.70 2.46
C GLY A 152 1.97 1.71 3.24
N GLY A 153 2.19 1.98 4.53
CA GLY A 153 2.88 1.05 5.42
C GLY A 153 2.13 -0.27 5.56
N LEU A 154 0.80 -0.24 5.70
CA LEU A 154 -0.04 -1.45 5.76
C LEU A 154 0.01 -2.23 4.45
N VAL A 155 -0.08 -1.57 3.30
CA VAL A 155 0.04 -2.21 1.98
C VAL A 155 1.37 -2.97 1.88
N LEU A 156 2.49 -2.33 2.25
CA LEU A 156 3.80 -2.97 2.22
C LEU A 156 3.95 -4.06 3.28
N LEU A 157 3.39 -3.89 4.48
CA LEU A 157 3.47 -4.88 5.55
C LEU A 157 2.71 -6.17 5.19
N ILE A 158 1.51 -6.04 4.63
CA ILE A 158 0.72 -7.18 4.14
C ILE A 158 1.52 -7.90 3.05
N ASN A 159 2.08 -7.15 2.09
CA ASN A 159 2.87 -7.76 1.02
C ASN A 159 4.19 -8.35 1.54
N LEU A 160 4.82 -7.78 2.55
CA LEU A 160 6.03 -8.34 3.16
C LEU A 160 5.76 -9.72 3.75
N TYR A 161 4.57 -9.93 4.30
CA TYR A 161 4.20 -11.21 4.89
C TYR A 161 3.82 -12.27 3.84
N TYR A 162 3.07 -11.87 2.79
CA TYR A 162 2.48 -12.81 1.83
C TYR A 162 3.23 -12.97 0.52
N ALA A 163 4.01 -11.97 0.09
CA ALA A 163 4.63 -11.99 -1.22
C ALA A 163 5.62 -13.15 -1.40
N PRO A 164 5.74 -13.68 -2.63
CA PRO A 164 6.77 -14.66 -2.98
C PRO A 164 8.18 -14.19 -2.67
N ASN A 165 8.50 -12.98 -3.14
CA ASN A 165 9.81 -12.40 -3.02
C ASN A 165 9.93 -11.61 -1.72
N ASP A 166 11.16 -11.57 -1.19
CA ASP A 166 11.48 -10.70 -0.07
C ASP A 166 11.47 -9.23 -0.52
N ILE A 167 10.60 -8.43 0.10
CA ILE A 167 10.49 -6.99 -0.10
C ILE A 167 10.90 -6.18 1.14
N SER A 168 11.62 -6.80 2.08
CA SER A 168 12.08 -6.17 3.33
C SER A 168 12.81 -4.85 3.09
N PHE A 169 13.64 -4.79 2.04
CA PHE A 169 14.34 -3.56 1.63
C PHE A 169 13.36 -2.40 1.41
N TRP A 170 12.31 -2.61 0.61
CA TRP A 170 11.33 -1.58 0.30
C TRP A 170 10.54 -1.14 1.54
N PHE A 171 10.18 -2.09 2.41
CA PHE A 171 9.51 -1.79 3.67
C PHE A 171 10.40 -0.96 4.61
N LEU A 172 11.68 -1.31 4.77
CA LEU A 172 12.63 -0.55 5.59
C LEU A 172 12.87 0.86 5.04
N VAL A 173 13.04 1.00 3.73
CA VAL A 173 13.18 2.31 3.09
C VAL A 173 11.90 3.13 3.25
N TYR A 174 10.72 2.50 3.16
CA TYR A 174 9.46 3.16 3.43
C TYR A 174 9.40 3.72 4.86
N LEU A 175 9.70 2.91 5.87
CA LEU A 175 9.72 3.34 7.27
C LEU A 175 10.68 4.51 7.50
N MET A 176 11.90 4.43 6.96
CA MET A 176 12.88 5.50 7.03
C MET A 176 12.32 6.81 6.45
N VAL A 177 11.79 6.76 5.22
CA VAL A 177 11.25 7.96 4.55
C VAL A 177 9.98 8.47 5.25
N SER A 178 9.16 7.58 5.83
CA SER A 178 7.98 7.96 6.61
C SER A 178 8.36 8.71 7.88
N LEU A 179 9.38 8.26 8.61
CA LEU A 179 9.86 8.96 9.80
C LEU A 179 10.46 10.32 9.44
N LEU A 180 11.24 10.40 8.35
CA LEU A 180 11.72 11.68 7.82
C LEU A 180 10.58 12.62 7.45
N LEU A 181 9.51 12.10 6.83
CA LEU A 181 8.31 12.87 6.52
C LEU A 181 7.62 13.38 7.78
N VAL A 182 7.50 12.55 8.84
CA VAL A 182 6.94 12.96 10.13
C VAL A 182 7.74 14.10 10.75
N VAL A 183 9.07 13.95 10.83
CA VAL A 183 9.96 15.01 11.34
C VAL A 183 9.79 16.29 10.52
N ARG A 184 9.85 16.19 9.19
CA ARG A 184 9.76 17.35 8.31
C ARG A 184 8.40 18.04 8.38
N PHE A 185 7.32 17.27 8.45
CA PHE A 185 5.97 17.78 8.56
C PHE A 185 5.75 18.51 9.89
N ASN A 186 6.22 17.93 11.00
CA ASN A 186 6.14 18.57 12.32
C ASN A 186 6.96 19.86 12.38
N LEU A 187 8.18 19.85 11.83
CA LEU A 187 8.99 21.07 11.74
C LEU A 187 8.29 22.16 10.91
N TYR A 188 7.68 21.78 9.78
CA TYR A 188 6.93 22.72 8.94
C TYR A 188 5.73 23.33 9.69
N SER A 189 4.97 22.51 10.41
CA SER A 189 3.87 22.96 11.25
C SER A 189 4.35 23.92 12.35
N GLN A 190 5.46 23.57 13.01
CA GLN A 190 6.05 24.37 14.07
C GLN A 190 6.60 25.71 13.56
N GLN A 191 7.26 25.73 12.40
CA GLN A 191 7.74 26.97 11.75
C GLN A 191 6.59 27.90 11.39
N ASN A 192 5.45 27.36 10.94
CA ASN A 192 4.28 28.19 10.66
C ASN A 192 3.70 28.80 11.93
N LYS A 193 3.68 28.06 13.05
CA LYS A 193 3.27 28.55 14.36
C LYS A 193 4.20 29.67 14.87
N TRP A 194 5.52 29.45 14.82
CA TRP A 194 6.51 30.47 15.21
C TRP A 194 6.42 31.74 14.35
N ARG A 195 6.16 31.61 13.05
CA ARG A 195 5.91 32.78 12.19
C ARG A 195 4.66 33.55 12.59
N SER A 196 3.57 32.85 12.95
CA SER A 196 2.36 33.54 13.43
C SER A 196 2.58 34.20 14.79
N GLU A 197 3.52 33.71 15.59
CA GLU A 197 3.89 34.23 16.91
C GLU A 197 5.03 35.25 16.87
N GLY A 198 5.57 35.58 15.68
CA GLY A 198 6.67 36.54 15.53
C GLY A 198 8.03 36.04 16.04
N VAL A 199 8.19 34.75 16.31
CA VAL A 199 9.43 34.16 16.82
C VAL A 199 10.41 33.94 15.66
N PHE A 200 11.59 34.55 15.75
CA PHE A 200 12.67 34.35 14.80
C PHE A 200 13.20 32.92 14.87
N PHE A 201 13.38 32.27 13.72
CA PHE A 201 14.02 30.96 13.62
C PHE A 201 15.10 31.03 12.53
N ARG A 202 16.19 30.27 12.70
CA ARG A 202 17.28 30.26 11.72
C ARG A 202 16.90 29.44 10.46
N PRO A 203 17.29 29.88 9.25
CA PRO A 203 16.96 29.18 8.00
C PRO A 203 17.63 27.80 7.82
N ASP A 204 18.81 27.61 8.43
CA ASP A 204 19.66 26.40 8.36
C ASP A 204 19.12 25.20 9.15
N ILE A 205 18.26 25.45 10.15
CA ILE A 205 17.58 24.46 11.00
C ILE A 205 17.00 23.28 10.19
N SER A 206 16.56 23.52 8.96
CA SER A 206 15.95 22.48 8.12
C SER A 206 16.90 21.31 7.78
N LEU A 207 18.18 21.58 7.55
CA LEU A 207 19.14 20.53 7.17
C LEU A 207 19.65 19.77 8.40
N ASP A 208 19.97 20.50 9.47
CA ASP A 208 20.38 19.87 10.74
C ASP A 208 19.26 18.97 11.29
N PHE A 209 18.00 19.42 11.26
CA PHE A 209 16.87 18.58 11.67
C PHE A 209 16.63 17.37 10.77
N LEU A 210 16.91 17.47 9.46
CA LEU A 210 16.81 16.31 8.57
C LEU A 210 17.92 15.29 8.85
N ARG A 211 19.15 15.76 9.13
CA ARG A 211 20.26 14.89 9.54
C ARG A 211 19.95 14.20 10.87
N ASP A 212 19.53 14.97 11.87
CA ASP A 212 19.27 14.44 13.21
C ASP A 212 18.03 13.53 13.20
N GLY A 213 17.01 13.88 12.40
CA GLY A 213 15.85 13.02 12.14
C GLY A 213 16.22 11.73 11.42
N PHE A 214 17.16 11.77 10.47
CA PHE A 214 17.70 10.57 9.82
C PHE A 214 18.42 9.66 10.82
N ILE A 215 19.29 10.22 11.66
CA ILE A 215 20.01 9.47 12.70
C ILE A 215 19.01 8.84 13.68
N PHE A 216 18.03 9.61 14.15
CA PHE A 216 17.00 9.12 15.06
C PHE A 216 16.16 8.00 14.44
N SER A 217 15.78 8.14 13.17
CA SER A 217 15.04 7.12 12.43
C SER A 217 15.87 5.83 12.26
N ALA A 218 17.15 5.97 11.93
CA ALA A 218 18.08 4.84 11.84
C ALA A 218 18.20 4.11 13.19
N LEU A 219 18.30 4.85 14.30
CA LEU A 219 18.37 4.29 15.64
C LEU A 219 17.07 3.55 16.02
N ILE A 220 15.90 4.10 15.72
CA ILE A 220 14.61 3.43 15.97
C ILE A 220 14.52 2.12 15.18
N ILE A 221 14.89 2.16 13.89
CA ILE A 221 14.85 0.96 13.04
C ILE A 221 15.84 -0.09 13.55
N ALA A 222 17.06 0.32 13.91
CA ALA A 222 18.05 -0.58 14.50
C ALA A 222 17.54 -1.20 15.81
N PHE A 223 16.98 -0.38 16.70
CA PHE A 223 16.42 -0.85 17.96
C PHE A 223 15.28 -1.86 17.73
N ALA A 224 14.35 -1.55 16.82
CA ALA A 224 13.27 -2.47 16.45
C ALA A 224 13.80 -3.79 15.88
N TRP A 225 14.90 -3.75 15.11
CA TRP A 225 15.55 -4.94 14.54
C TRP A 225 16.22 -5.83 15.60
N PHE A 226 16.83 -5.22 16.62
CA PHE A 226 17.46 -5.96 17.72
C PHE A 226 16.48 -6.38 18.83
N THR A 227 15.25 -5.86 18.81
CA THR A 227 14.24 -6.22 19.80
C THR A 227 13.75 -7.65 19.52
N PRO A 228 13.97 -8.61 20.43
CA PRO A 228 13.43 -9.95 20.26
C PRO A 228 11.90 -9.91 20.26
N PRO A 229 11.22 -10.84 19.55
CA PRO A 229 9.76 -10.92 19.54
C PRO A 229 9.25 -11.03 20.98
N VAL A 230 8.46 -10.05 21.41
CA VAL A 230 8.16 -9.86 22.85
C VAL A 230 7.20 -10.93 23.38
N VAL A 231 6.43 -11.61 22.53
CA VAL A 231 5.53 -12.72 22.92
C VAL A 231 5.03 -13.49 21.70
N ASP A 232 4.96 -14.82 21.79
CA ASP A 232 4.22 -15.64 20.84
C ASP A 232 2.72 -15.42 21.13
N ALA A 233 2.07 -14.52 20.38
CA ALA A 233 0.69 -14.07 20.65
C ALA A 233 -0.33 -15.21 20.76
N LYS A 234 0.02 -16.40 20.25
CA LYS A 234 -0.72 -17.66 20.42
C LYS A 234 -0.97 -18.06 21.88
N THR A 235 -0.12 -17.67 22.83
CA THR A 235 -0.26 -18.14 24.22
C THR A 235 -1.36 -17.43 25.01
N LEU A 236 -1.95 -16.35 24.48
CA LEU A 236 -2.94 -15.56 25.21
C LEU A 236 -4.39 -15.75 24.73
N GLY A 237 -4.64 -16.45 23.61
CA GLY A 237 -5.99 -16.70 23.07
C GLY A 237 -6.82 -15.45 22.73
N LEU A 238 -6.24 -14.24 22.87
CA LEU A 238 -6.91 -12.96 22.68
C LEU A 238 -7.28 -12.66 21.23
N PHE A 239 -6.83 -13.49 20.29
CA PHE A 239 -6.94 -13.25 18.85
C PHE A 239 -7.56 -14.42 18.07
N ASP A 240 -8.06 -15.48 18.73
CA ASP A 240 -8.57 -16.67 18.04
C ASP A 240 -9.73 -16.34 17.07
N ASP A 241 -10.66 -15.48 17.47
CA ASP A 241 -11.78 -15.03 16.61
C ASP A 241 -11.30 -14.20 15.41
N PHE A 242 -10.22 -13.43 15.59
CA PHE A 242 -9.59 -12.65 14.52
C PHE A 242 -8.82 -13.56 13.57
N GLU A 243 -8.13 -14.58 14.08
CA GLU A 243 -7.36 -15.54 13.29
C GLU A 243 -8.27 -16.39 12.40
N GLY A 244 -9.46 -16.78 12.89
CA GLY A 244 -10.49 -17.44 12.08
C GLY A 244 -10.97 -16.57 10.92
N SER A 245 -11.42 -15.36 11.22
CA SER A 245 -11.90 -14.40 10.20
C SER A 245 -10.83 -14.04 9.18
N TRP A 246 -9.57 -13.94 9.63
CA TRP A 246 -8.42 -13.66 8.79
C TRP A 246 -8.11 -14.83 7.85
N ARG A 247 -8.18 -16.07 8.34
CA ARG A 247 -8.00 -17.27 7.52
C ARG A 247 -9.08 -17.40 6.46
N ASP A 248 -10.33 -17.08 6.80
CA ASP A 248 -11.44 -17.09 5.84
C ASP A 248 -11.21 -16.05 4.73
N MET A 249 -10.80 -14.82 5.10
CA MET A 249 -10.43 -13.79 4.12
C MET A 249 -9.24 -14.22 3.24
N GLN A 250 -8.25 -14.90 3.82
CA GLN A 250 -7.13 -15.45 3.06
C GLN A 250 -7.59 -16.55 2.09
N GLY A 251 -8.53 -17.40 2.49
CA GLY A 251 -9.14 -18.42 1.63
C GLY A 251 -9.88 -17.79 0.44
N GLU A 252 -10.71 -16.77 0.71
CA GLU A 252 -11.41 -16.00 -0.32
C GLU A 252 -10.44 -15.29 -1.26
N TRP A 253 -9.38 -14.67 -0.74
CA TRP A 253 -8.33 -14.04 -1.55
C TRP A 253 -7.64 -15.04 -2.48
N ASN A 254 -7.24 -16.20 -1.94
CA ASN A 254 -6.59 -17.26 -2.71
C ASN A 254 -7.52 -17.83 -3.79
N ARG A 255 -8.83 -17.88 -3.51
CA ARG A 255 -9.83 -18.30 -4.49
C ARG A 255 -9.96 -17.29 -5.64
N LEU A 256 -10.03 -16.00 -5.32
CA LEU A 256 -10.19 -14.92 -6.29
C LEU A 256 -8.94 -14.62 -7.11
N PHE A 257 -7.77 -15.06 -6.64
CA PHE A 257 -6.49 -14.80 -7.29
C PHE A 257 -5.61 -16.06 -7.35
N ALA A 258 -6.19 -17.16 -7.83
CA ALA A 258 -5.56 -18.48 -7.80
C ALA A 258 -4.32 -18.62 -8.70
N ASP A 259 -4.15 -17.76 -9.72
CA ASP A 259 -3.00 -17.76 -10.65
C ASP A 259 -1.83 -16.88 -10.18
N LEU A 260 -1.90 -16.33 -8.96
CA LEU A 260 -0.78 -15.63 -8.37
C LEU A 260 0.32 -16.62 -8.00
N ASN A 261 1.57 -16.17 -8.10
CA ASN A 261 2.68 -16.90 -7.50
C ASN A 261 2.47 -16.86 -5.99
N TYR A 262 2.11 -17.98 -5.36
CA TYR A 262 2.14 -18.11 -3.91
C TYR A 262 3.46 -18.73 -3.49
N ARG A 263 4.00 -18.27 -2.36
CA ARG A 263 5.19 -18.91 -1.78
C ARG A 263 4.80 -20.30 -1.29
N ASP A 264 5.42 -21.34 -1.83
CA ASP A 264 5.45 -22.67 -1.21
C ASP A 264 6.24 -22.55 0.10
N ARG A 265 5.61 -22.03 1.16
CA ARG A 265 6.10 -22.29 2.50
C ARG A 265 5.90 -23.78 2.67
N ARG A 266 6.98 -24.56 2.51
CA ARG A 266 7.04 -25.97 2.92
C ARG A 266 6.32 -26.04 4.25
N ALA A 267 5.10 -26.55 4.25
CA ALA A 267 4.45 -26.92 5.47
C ALA A 267 5.44 -27.91 6.08
N PHE A 268 6.09 -27.53 7.18
CA PHE A 268 6.49 -28.53 8.14
C PHE A 268 5.16 -29.07 8.63
N ASP A 269 4.65 -30.03 7.87
CA ASP A 269 3.51 -30.84 8.22
C ASP A 269 3.95 -31.51 9.51
N SER A 270 3.55 -30.93 10.63
CA SER A 270 3.79 -31.49 11.94
C SER A 270 2.94 -32.74 11.98
N PHE A 271 3.50 -33.85 11.47
CA PHE A 271 2.93 -35.17 11.64
C PHE A 271 2.67 -35.36 13.13
N GLY A 272 1.40 -35.29 13.52
CA GLY A 272 0.99 -35.63 14.87
C GLY A 272 1.45 -37.05 15.17
N ALA A 273 1.81 -37.32 16.43
CA ALA A 273 2.39 -38.59 16.86
C ALA A 273 1.48 -39.83 16.70
N SER A 274 0.29 -39.69 16.08
CA SER A 274 -0.60 -40.82 15.83
C SER A 274 -1.27 -40.72 14.46
N LEU A 275 -0.87 -41.59 13.56
CA LEU A 275 -1.60 -41.93 12.34
C LEU A 275 -2.64 -43.00 12.71
N LYS A 276 -3.94 -42.68 12.71
CA LYS A 276 -4.99 -43.72 12.84
C LYS A 276 -5.10 -44.46 11.51
N LEU A 277 -4.38 -45.58 11.39
CA LEU A 277 -4.56 -46.55 10.31
C LEU A 277 -5.83 -47.37 10.57
N GLY A 278 -6.97 -46.90 10.07
CA GLY A 278 -8.22 -47.64 10.05
C GLY A 278 -8.40 -48.39 8.73
N GLY A 279 -7.84 -49.59 8.62
CA GLY A 279 -8.13 -50.53 7.53
C GLY A 279 -9.11 -51.62 7.97
N PRO A 280 -10.00 -52.14 7.09
CA PRO A 280 -10.93 -53.21 7.45
C PRO A 280 -10.18 -54.50 7.81
N ARG A 281 -10.43 -55.05 9.00
CA ARG A 281 -10.02 -56.42 9.34
C ARG A 281 -11.13 -57.36 8.92
N GLN A 282 -10.94 -58.07 7.81
CA GLN A 282 -11.69 -59.29 7.55
C GLN A 282 -11.13 -60.37 8.48
N LEU A 283 -11.94 -60.83 9.42
CA LEU A 283 -11.76 -62.12 10.06
C LEU A 283 -12.79 -63.05 9.41
N THR A 284 -12.27 -64.16 8.90
CA THR A 284 -13.00 -65.31 8.34
C THR A 284 -14.21 -65.74 9.13
#